data_AF-F8UNK3-F1
#
_entry.id   AF-F8UNK3-F1
#
_cell.length_a   1.000
_cell.length_b   1.000
_cell.length_c   1.000
_cell.angle_alpha   90.00
_cell.angle_beta   90.00
_cell.angle_gamma   90.00
#
_symmetry.space_group_name_H-M   'P 1'
#
loop_
_entity.id
_entity.type
_entity.pdbx_description
1 polymer ?
#
loop_
_entity_poly.entity_id
_entity_poly.type
_entity_poly.pdbx_seq_one_letter_code
_entity_poly.pdbx_strand_id
1 'polypeptide(L)'
;MKRFLKKLSFIILIIFNFSLINVFAITKEYLAYSKYTSEGTAFFVNDDGEKTVYCYNHDYKPPGSPNEDSINKTYYTREESYLNTDDELMDKYGKEIKERIAALLVYGYPLNSSNLMEQYGLNEDKARYITQQLVWDITNGNDAPFGDKYGMYGYYDKLLELSKIKNSNKEI
;
A
#
# COMPACT_ATOMS: atom_id res chain seq x y z
N MET A 1 -54.26 -55.73 20.57
CA MET A 1 -54.22 -55.72 22.06
C MET A 1 -52.83 -55.22 22.48
N LYS A 2 -52.78 -54.23 23.38
CA LYS A 2 -51.62 -53.78 24.19
C LYS A 2 -50.40 -53.12 23.49
N ARG A 3 -50.37 -51.78 23.63
CA ARG A 3 -49.20 -50.94 23.99
C ARG A 3 -48.10 -51.72 24.73
N PHE A 4 -46.82 -51.42 24.46
CA PHE A 4 -45.86 -51.01 25.50
C PHE A 4 -44.52 -50.55 24.90
N LEU A 5 -44.25 -49.25 25.06
CA LEU A 5 -42.96 -48.59 25.37
C LEU A 5 -41.65 -49.29 24.95
N LYS A 6 -40.83 -48.55 24.20
CA LYS A 6 -39.60 -47.99 24.79
C LYS A 6 -39.21 -46.71 24.05
N LYS A 7 -39.23 -45.59 24.78
CA LYS A 7 -38.63 -44.32 24.38
C LYS A 7 -37.16 -44.59 24.08
N LEU A 8 -36.75 -44.60 22.81
CA LEU A 8 -35.34 -44.50 22.46
C LEU A 8 -35.04 -43.00 22.28
N SER A 9 -34.74 -42.36 23.41
CA SER A 9 -34.23 -40.99 23.43
C SER A 9 -32.83 -41.03 22.81
N PHE A 10 -32.72 -40.64 21.54
CA PHE A 10 -31.42 -40.25 20.99
C PHE A 10 -31.04 -38.92 21.63
N ILE A 11 -30.20 -38.98 22.66
CA ILE A 11 -29.47 -37.82 23.14
C ILE A 11 -28.50 -37.46 22.02
N ILE A 12 -28.84 -36.44 21.24
CA ILE A 12 -27.90 -35.80 20.33
C ILE A 12 -26.85 -35.14 21.23
N LEU A 13 -25.70 -35.79 21.38
CA LEU A 13 -24.52 -35.16 21.98
C LEU A 13 -24.00 -34.15 20.96
N ILE A 14 -24.58 -32.95 20.94
CA ILE A 14 -23.98 -31.83 20.21
C ILE A 14 -22.76 -31.42 21.02
N ILE A 15 -21.61 -32.00 20.70
CA ILE A 15 -20.32 -31.48 21.16
C ILE A 15 -20.10 -30.20 20.36
N PHE A 16 -20.65 -29.10 20.86
CA PHE A 16 -20.13 -27.79 20.51
C PHE A 16 -18.71 -27.72 21.07
N ASN A 17 -17.72 -28.13 20.27
CA ASN A 17 -16.36 -27.64 20.44
C ASN A 17 -16.38 -26.15 20.08
N PHE A 18 -16.94 -25.32 20.97
CA PHE A 18 -16.43 -23.96 21.10
C PHE A 18 -15.07 -24.09 21.79
N SER A 19 -14.09 -24.57 21.05
CA SER A 19 -12.75 -24.03 21.24
C SER A 19 -12.89 -22.56 20.87
N LEU A 20 -13.23 -21.73 21.88
CA LEU A 20 -12.89 -20.32 21.93
C LEU A 20 -11.37 -20.28 21.96
N ILE A 21 -10.75 -20.59 20.82
CA ILE A 21 -9.44 -20.06 20.56
C ILE A 21 -9.73 -18.57 20.45
N ASN A 22 -9.42 -17.84 21.52
CA ASN A 22 -9.16 -16.43 21.38
C ASN A 22 -8.00 -16.35 20.39
N VAL A 23 -8.32 -16.29 19.11
CA VAL A 23 -7.39 -15.85 18.07
C VAL A 23 -7.22 -14.37 18.38
N PHE A 24 -6.37 -14.08 19.35
CA PHE A 24 -5.71 -12.79 19.39
C PHE A 24 -4.94 -12.78 18.06
N ALA A 25 -5.47 -12.05 17.08
CA ALA A 25 -4.71 -11.69 15.91
C ALA A 25 -3.49 -10.94 16.44
N ILE A 26 -2.35 -11.64 16.54
CA ILE A 26 -1.07 -10.99 16.83
C ILE A 26 -0.82 -10.12 15.62
N THR A 27 -1.03 -8.82 15.76
CA THR A 27 -0.72 -7.83 14.73
C THR A 27 0.80 -7.87 14.54
N LYS A 28 1.26 -8.44 13.41
CA LYS A 28 2.68 -8.42 13.03
C LYS A 28 3.09 -6.96 12.85
N GLU A 29 4.10 -6.55 13.62
CA GLU A 29 4.76 -5.26 13.43
C GLU A 29 5.93 -5.42 12.47
N TYR A 30 6.16 -4.39 11.67
CA TYR A 30 7.21 -4.33 10.68
C TYR A 30 8.10 -3.14 10.94
N LEU A 31 9.42 -3.37 10.94
CA LEU A 31 10.40 -2.30 11.05
C LEU A 31 10.37 -1.48 9.76
N ALA A 32 9.99 -0.20 9.87
CA ALA A 32 10.09 0.77 8.80
C ALA A 32 11.29 1.70 9.04
N TYR A 33 11.98 2.08 7.97
CA TYR A 33 13.17 2.91 8.06
C TYR A 33 13.40 3.72 6.80
N SER A 34 14.22 4.74 6.94
CA SER A 34 14.66 5.61 5.85
C SER A 34 16.12 5.33 5.48
N LYS A 35 16.45 5.45 4.19
CA LYS A 35 17.84 5.45 3.70
C LYS A 35 18.05 6.63 2.76
N TYR A 36 19.27 7.16 2.77
CA TYR A 36 19.70 8.15 1.77
C TYR A 36 20.15 7.44 0.49
N THR A 37 19.65 7.90 -0.64
CA THR A 37 20.03 7.49 -2.00
C THR A 37 20.74 8.65 -2.72
N SER A 38 21.14 8.46 -3.98
CA SER A 38 21.70 9.58 -4.76
C SER A 38 20.71 10.72 -5.04
N GLU A 39 19.40 10.46 -4.90
CA GLU A 39 18.34 11.41 -5.26
C GLU A 39 17.58 11.95 -4.03
N GLY A 40 17.79 11.39 -2.84
CA GLY A 40 17.14 11.86 -1.61
C GLY A 40 16.85 10.76 -0.62
N THR A 41 15.78 10.92 0.15
CA THR A 41 15.37 9.92 1.15
C THR A 41 14.42 8.90 0.52
N ALA A 42 14.70 7.61 0.71
CA ALA A 42 13.83 6.50 0.34
C ALA A 42 13.35 5.76 1.59
N PHE A 43 12.14 5.21 1.51
CA PHE A 43 11.48 4.55 2.63
C PHE A 43 11.30 3.06 2.36
N PHE A 44 11.47 2.27 3.42
CA PHE A 44 11.45 0.83 3.34
C PHE A 44 10.76 0.22 4.56
N VAL A 45 10.25 -0.99 4.36
CA VAL A 45 9.78 -1.87 5.42
C VAL A 45 10.51 -3.20 5.30
N ASN A 46 10.91 -3.79 6.43
CA ASN A 46 11.39 -5.16 6.48
C ASN A 46 10.21 -6.13 6.68
N ASP A 47 9.84 -6.83 5.61
CA ASP A 47 8.87 -7.94 5.63
C ASP A 47 9.47 -9.12 4.87
N ASP A 48 10.15 -10.00 5.61
CA ASP A 48 10.92 -11.12 5.08
C ASP A 48 11.88 -10.69 3.96
N GLY A 49 12.47 -9.51 4.16
CA GLY A 49 13.25 -8.79 3.18
C GLY A 49 12.85 -7.33 3.06
N GLU A 50 13.75 -6.52 2.51
CA GLU A 50 13.52 -5.11 2.27
C GLU A 50 12.50 -4.90 1.14
N LYS A 51 11.45 -4.13 1.43
CA LYS A 51 10.43 -3.71 0.46
C LYS A 51 10.41 -2.18 0.40
N THR A 52 10.41 -1.64 -0.81
CA THR A 52 10.22 -0.19 -1.01
C THR A 52 8.79 0.19 -0.66
N VAL A 53 8.61 1.28 0.09
CA VAL A 53 7.31 1.88 0.41
C VAL A 53 7.35 3.38 0.16
N TYR A 54 6.19 4.01 0.16
CA TYR A 54 6.03 5.43 -0.11
C TYR A 54 5.30 6.11 1.03
N CYS A 55 5.77 7.29 1.41
CA CYS A 55 5.12 8.15 2.38
C CYS A 55 4.00 8.93 1.67
N TYR A 56 2.74 8.76 2.08
CA TYR A 56 1.64 9.59 1.57
C TYR A 56 1.38 10.84 2.42
N ASN A 57 2.03 10.97 3.58
CA ASN A 57 1.80 12.07 4.52
C ASN A 57 3.08 12.88 4.74
N HIS A 58 3.34 13.84 3.84
CA HIS A 58 4.59 14.61 3.79
C HIS A 58 4.92 15.35 5.10
N ASP A 59 3.91 15.81 5.84
CA ASP A 59 4.11 16.60 7.06
C ASP A 59 4.61 15.78 8.26
N TYR A 60 4.59 14.46 8.15
CA TYR A 60 4.95 13.55 9.24
C TYR A 60 6.45 13.27 9.21
N LYS A 61 7.03 12.99 10.39
CA LYS A 61 8.44 12.62 10.47
C LYS A 61 8.67 11.31 9.70
N PRO A 62 9.75 11.23 8.90
CA PRO A 62 10.08 9.99 8.21
C PRO A 62 10.45 8.88 9.23
N PRO A 63 10.31 7.60 8.84
CA PRO A 63 10.76 6.48 9.66
C PRO A 63 12.24 6.59 10.03
N GLY A 64 12.59 6.01 11.19
CA GLY A 64 13.94 6.07 11.75
C GLY A 64 15.00 5.24 11.03
N SER A 65 15.98 4.76 11.79
CA SER A 65 17.17 4.08 11.27
C SER A 65 16.92 2.60 10.97
N PRO A 66 17.55 2.04 9.91
CA PRO A 66 17.57 0.59 9.67
C PRO A 66 18.45 -0.18 10.67
N ASN A 67 19.34 0.50 11.41
CA ASN A 67 20.36 -0.18 12.22
C ASN A 67 19.74 -0.87 13.45
N GLU A 68 20.13 -2.12 13.67
CA GLU A 68 19.60 -2.95 14.76
C GLU A 68 19.89 -2.40 16.17
N ASP A 69 20.97 -1.66 16.33
CA ASP A 69 21.39 -1.03 17.58
C ASP A 69 20.84 0.40 17.79
N SER A 70 20.10 0.92 16.81
CA SER A 70 19.54 2.27 16.91
C SER A 70 18.40 2.34 17.93
N ILE A 71 18.38 3.41 18.73
CA ILE A 71 17.24 3.78 19.58
C ILE A 71 16.11 4.44 18.78
N ASN A 72 16.40 4.93 17.56
CA ASN A 72 15.43 5.61 16.70
C ASN A 72 14.84 4.61 15.69
N LYS A 73 14.02 3.68 16.16
CA LYS A 73 13.31 2.72 15.32
C LYS A 73 11.84 3.09 15.18
N THR A 74 11.25 2.76 14.04
CA THR A 74 9.83 2.99 13.78
C THR A 74 9.20 1.67 13.35
N TYR A 75 8.09 1.31 13.98
CA TYR A 75 7.35 0.09 13.67
C TYR A 75 5.96 0.46 13.16
N TYR A 76 5.50 -0.25 12.14
CA TYR A 76 4.16 -0.11 11.57
C TYR A 76 3.46 -1.47 11.58
N THR A 77 2.14 -1.46 11.70
CA THR A 77 1.29 -2.61 11.36
C THR A 77 0.89 -2.52 9.90
N ARG A 78 0.62 -3.66 9.26
CA ARG A 78 0.06 -3.72 7.91
C ARG A 78 -1.44 -3.88 7.99
N GLU A 79 -2.15 -3.10 7.17
CA GLU A 79 -3.56 -3.30 6.88
C GLU A 79 -3.71 -3.54 5.38
N GLU A 80 -4.49 -4.56 5.01
CA GLU A 80 -4.80 -4.83 3.61
C GLU A 80 -5.79 -3.78 3.11
N SER A 81 -5.30 -2.90 2.24
CA SER A 81 -6.08 -1.80 1.66
C SER A 81 -6.56 -2.17 0.27
N TYR A 82 -7.87 -2.12 0.06
CA TYR A 82 -8.49 -2.23 -1.27
C TYR A 82 -9.09 -0.89 -1.67
N LEU A 83 -9.31 -0.67 -2.97
CA LEU A 83 -9.83 0.60 -3.50
C LEU A 83 -11.19 1.03 -2.91
N ASN A 84 -11.96 0.09 -2.34
CA ASN A 84 -13.24 0.36 -1.69
C ASN A 84 -13.22 0.12 -0.16
N THR A 85 -12.05 -0.10 0.44
CA THR A 85 -11.92 -0.20 1.90
C THR A 85 -11.87 1.21 2.50
N ASP A 86 -12.60 1.42 3.59
CA ASP A 86 -12.51 2.60 4.44
C ASP A 86 -11.27 2.45 5.35
N ASP A 87 -10.21 3.21 5.04
CA ASP A 87 -8.94 3.26 5.76
C ASP A 87 -8.41 4.70 5.83
N GLU A 88 -7.30 4.93 6.54
CA GLU A 88 -6.77 6.29 6.76
C GLU A 88 -6.55 7.06 5.44
N LEU A 89 -6.10 6.39 4.38
CA LEU A 89 -5.88 7.02 3.08
C LEU A 89 -7.21 7.42 2.42
N MET A 90 -8.22 6.54 2.46
CA MET A 90 -9.58 6.83 2.00
C MET A 90 -10.21 7.98 2.79
N ASP A 91 -10.14 7.93 4.12
CA ASP A 91 -10.75 8.93 5.01
C ASP A 91 -10.13 10.31 4.81
N LYS A 92 -8.81 10.38 4.59
CA LYS A 92 -8.08 11.64 4.48
C LYS A 92 -8.15 12.26 3.08
N TYR A 93 -8.01 11.46 2.03
CA TYR A 93 -7.85 11.98 0.65
C TYR A 93 -8.99 11.58 -0.29
N GLY A 94 -9.87 10.66 0.13
CA GLY A 94 -10.97 10.17 -0.69
C GLY A 94 -10.56 9.15 -1.76
N LYS A 95 -11.59 8.54 -2.35
CA LYS A 95 -11.45 7.43 -3.30
C LYS A 95 -10.62 7.79 -4.52
N GLU A 96 -10.86 8.96 -5.12
CA GLU A 96 -10.14 9.38 -6.33
C GLU A 96 -8.63 9.38 -6.10
N ILE A 97 -8.15 10.04 -5.03
CA ILE A 97 -6.71 10.11 -4.72
C ILE A 97 -6.14 8.72 -4.42
N LYS A 98 -6.86 7.89 -3.68
CA LYS A 98 -6.46 6.51 -3.39
C LYS A 98 -6.29 5.68 -4.67
N GLU A 99 -7.22 5.78 -5.60
CA GLU A 99 -7.15 5.08 -6.88
C GLU A 99 -6.00 5.60 -7.76
N ARG A 100 -5.75 6.92 -7.75
CA ARG A 100 -4.62 7.54 -8.45
C ARG A 100 -3.27 7.07 -7.91
N ILE A 101 -3.12 6.99 -6.58
CA ILE A 101 -1.91 6.44 -5.94
C ILE A 101 -1.73 4.97 -6.30
N ALA A 102 -2.80 4.16 -6.28
CA ALA A 102 -2.71 2.76 -6.70
C ALA A 102 -2.23 2.61 -8.14
N ALA A 103 -2.79 3.38 -9.08
CA ALA A 103 -2.34 3.41 -10.47
C ALA A 103 -0.86 3.86 -10.59
N LEU A 104 -0.48 4.91 -9.86
CA LEU A 104 0.90 5.38 -9.79
C LEU A 104 1.86 4.27 -9.34
N LEU A 105 1.53 3.51 -8.30
CA LEU A 105 2.39 2.43 -7.79
C LEU A 105 2.47 1.22 -8.74
N VAL A 106 1.47 1.03 -9.61
CA VAL A 106 1.51 0.00 -10.65
C VAL A 106 2.52 0.36 -11.75
N TYR A 107 2.46 1.60 -12.25
CA TYR A 107 3.31 2.05 -13.35
C TYR A 107 4.68 2.56 -12.90
N GLY A 108 4.78 3.06 -11.67
CA GLY A 108 6.00 3.58 -11.05
C GLY A 108 6.89 2.51 -10.44
N TYR A 109 7.94 2.93 -9.73
CA TYR A 109 8.84 1.98 -9.07
C TYR A 109 8.18 1.37 -7.82
N PRO A 110 8.50 0.11 -7.42
CA PRO A 110 9.36 -0.84 -8.11
C PRO A 110 8.68 -1.67 -9.20
N LEU A 111 7.34 -1.63 -9.32
CA LEU A 111 6.64 -2.54 -10.21
C LEU A 111 6.94 -2.26 -11.69
N ASN A 112 6.97 -0.98 -12.07
CA ASN A 112 7.36 -0.50 -13.39
C ASN A 112 6.65 -1.28 -14.52
N SER A 113 5.34 -1.50 -14.40
CA SER A 113 4.59 -2.49 -15.20
C SER A 113 4.57 -2.23 -16.71
N SER A 114 5.04 -1.07 -17.16
CA SER A 114 5.16 -0.70 -18.57
C SER A 114 6.59 -0.41 -19.00
N ASN A 115 7.59 -0.79 -18.20
CA ASN A 115 9.00 -0.55 -18.47
C ASN A 115 9.33 0.93 -18.77
N LEU A 116 8.65 1.83 -18.05
CA LEU A 116 8.81 3.27 -18.23
C LEU A 116 10.21 3.73 -17.82
N MET A 117 10.83 3.09 -16.84
CA MET A 117 12.21 3.42 -16.46
C MET A 117 13.19 3.33 -17.64
N GLU A 118 13.13 2.24 -18.42
CA GLU A 118 13.98 2.08 -19.60
C GLU A 118 13.62 3.10 -20.70
N GLN A 119 12.32 3.28 -20.97
CA GLN A 119 11.84 4.22 -21.99
C GLN A 119 12.31 5.67 -21.73
N TYR A 120 12.43 6.05 -20.46
CA TYR A 120 12.86 7.38 -20.05
C TYR A 120 14.32 7.44 -19.58
N GLY A 121 15.08 6.33 -19.66
CA GLY A 121 16.50 6.27 -19.33
C GLY A 121 16.82 6.52 -17.86
N LEU A 122 15.98 6.03 -16.94
CA LEU A 122 16.11 6.23 -15.50
C LEU A 122 16.66 4.99 -14.78
N ASN A 123 17.49 5.22 -13.77
CA ASN A 123 17.89 4.21 -12.80
C ASN A 123 16.83 4.09 -11.68
N GLU A 124 16.98 3.08 -10.83
CA GLU A 124 16.05 2.80 -9.74
C GLU A 124 15.90 3.97 -8.76
N ASP A 125 17.00 4.64 -8.38
CA ASP A 125 16.98 5.75 -7.44
C ASP A 125 16.14 6.93 -7.96
N LYS A 126 16.30 7.29 -9.24
CA LYS A 126 15.50 8.35 -9.87
C LYS A 126 14.04 7.97 -10.02
N ALA A 127 13.77 6.74 -10.46
CA ALA A 127 12.40 6.26 -10.63
C ALA A 127 11.65 6.23 -9.29
N ARG A 128 12.32 5.75 -8.23
CA ARG A 128 11.81 5.75 -6.86
C ARG A 128 11.56 7.16 -6.35
N TYR A 129 12.53 8.06 -6.51
CA TYR A 129 12.40 9.45 -6.11
C TYR A 129 11.20 10.13 -6.78
N ILE A 130 11.06 10.01 -8.11
CA ILE A 130 9.93 10.60 -8.84
C ILE A 130 8.59 9.99 -8.45
N THR A 131 8.54 8.67 -8.21
CA THR A 131 7.32 8.02 -7.71
C THR A 131 6.91 8.61 -6.35
N GLN A 132 7.87 8.86 -5.44
CA GLN A 132 7.60 9.51 -4.15
C GLN A 132 7.16 10.97 -4.29
N GLN A 133 7.83 11.76 -5.14
CA GLN A 133 7.44 13.16 -5.37
C GLN A 133 6.01 13.24 -5.91
N LEU A 134 5.67 12.38 -6.87
CA LEU A 134 4.33 12.36 -7.44
C LEU A 134 3.26 11.89 -6.45
N VAL A 135 3.55 10.97 -5.51
CA VAL A 135 2.64 10.67 -4.39
C VAL A 135 2.33 11.95 -3.59
N TRP A 136 3.33 12.76 -3.29
CA TRP A 136 3.15 14.01 -2.55
C TRP A 136 2.42 15.08 -3.36
N ASP A 137 2.74 15.23 -4.64
CA ASP A 137 2.04 16.20 -5.49
C ASP A 137 0.56 15.84 -5.66
N ILE A 138 0.24 14.55 -5.82
CA ILE A 138 -1.15 14.07 -5.89
C ILE A 138 -1.87 14.33 -4.56
N THR A 139 -1.28 13.97 -3.42
CA THR A 139 -1.91 14.14 -2.10
C THR A 139 -2.06 15.61 -1.69
N ASN A 140 -1.20 16.49 -2.19
CA ASN A 140 -1.27 17.93 -1.95
C ASN A 140 -2.07 18.71 -3.01
N GLY A 141 -2.53 18.06 -4.08
CA GLY A 141 -3.24 18.73 -5.19
C GLY A 141 -2.35 19.65 -6.05
N ASN A 142 -1.04 19.42 -6.06
CA ASN A 142 -0.02 20.19 -6.79
C ASN A 142 0.52 19.44 -8.02
N ASP A 143 -0.25 18.49 -8.56
CA ASP A 143 0.15 17.55 -9.61
C ASP A 143 0.10 18.14 -11.04
N ALA A 144 0.76 19.28 -11.25
CA ALA A 144 0.89 19.89 -12.56
C ALA A 144 2.01 19.21 -13.39
N PRO A 145 1.78 18.93 -14.69
CA PRO A 145 2.82 18.37 -15.54
C PRO A 145 3.92 19.41 -15.83
N PHE A 146 5.13 18.94 -16.06
CA PHE A 146 6.28 19.75 -16.48
C PHE A 146 6.25 20.07 -17.99
N GLY A 147 5.54 19.27 -18.79
CA GLY A 147 5.48 19.41 -20.25
C GLY A 147 6.68 18.79 -20.97
N ASP A 148 7.40 17.87 -20.33
CA ASP A 148 8.56 17.20 -20.90
C ASP A 148 8.17 15.84 -21.51
N LYS A 149 8.93 15.40 -22.51
CA LYS A 149 8.75 14.11 -23.19
C LYS A 149 9.80 13.09 -22.82
N TYR A 150 10.91 13.50 -22.21
CA TYR A 150 12.07 12.64 -21.99
C TYR A 150 12.62 12.77 -20.58
N GLY A 151 13.47 11.83 -20.19
CA GLY A 151 14.16 11.85 -18.92
C GLY A 151 13.21 11.87 -17.72
N MET A 152 13.69 12.46 -16.63
CA MET A 152 13.02 12.44 -15.33
C MET A 152 11.65 13.14 -15.36
N TYR A 153 11.55 14.30 -16.00
CA TYR A 153 10.30 15.05 -16.08
C TYR A 153 9.31 14.41 -17.06
N GLY A 154 9.78 13.82 -18.16
CA GLY A 154 8.91 13.04 -19.03
C GLY A 154 8.34 11.81 -18.33
N TYR A 155 9.14 11.15 -17.49
CA TYR A 155 8.68 10.02 -16.66
C TYR A 155 7.64 10.47 -15.63
N TYR A 156 7.88 11.60 -14.94
CA TYR A 156 6.90 12.21 -14.04
C TYR A 156 5.57 12.46 -14.76
N ASP A 157 5.62 13.15 -15.91
CA ASP A 157 4.43 13.51 -16.68
C ASP A 157 3.68 12.27 -17.15
N LYS A 158 4.40 11.21 -17.53
CA LYS A 158 3.78 9.96 -17.96
C LYS A 158 3.11 9.23 -16.82
N LEU A 159 3.74 9.15 -15.66
CA LEU A 159 3.13 8.58 -14.46
C LEU A 159 1.91 9.39 -14.03
N LEU A 160 1.98 10.72 -14.08
CA LEU A 160 0.87 11.60 -13.78
C LEU A 160 -0.31 11.36 -14.73
N GLU A 161 -0.04 11.26 -16.03
CA GLU A 161 -1.05 10.92 -17.05
C GLU A 161 -1.73 9.58 -16.75
N LEU A 162 -0.94 8.54 -16.47
CA LEU A 162 -1.44 7.19 -16.18
C LEU A 162 -2.17 7.10 -14.83
N SER A 163 -1.79 7.94 -13.86
CA SER A 163 -2.46 8.01 -12.56
C SER A 163 -3.88 8.59 -12.68
N LYS A 164 -4.11 9.49 -13.66
CA LYS A 164 -5.40 10.12 -13.89
C LYS A 164 -6.32 9.11 -14.57
N ILE A 165 -7.05 8.37 -13.74
CA ILE A 165 -8.05 7.39 -14.20
C ILE A 165 -9.04 8.11 -15.09
N LYS A 166 -8.99 7.81 -16.39
CA LYS A 166 -10.08 8.18 -17.29
C LYS A 166 -11.28 7.38 -16.83
N ASN A 167 -12.35 8.08 -16.44
CA ASN A 167 -13.65 7.46 -16.28
C ASN A 167 -14.08 6.86 -17.63
N SER A 168 -13.70 5.61 -17.90
CA SER A 168 -14.16 4.84 -19.06
C SER A 168 -15.64 4.45 -18.94
N ASN A 169 -16.33 4.83 -17.86
CA ASN A 169 -17.70 4.45 -17.55
C ASN A 169 -18.66 5.65 -17.49
N LYS A 170 -18.60 6.52 -18.50
CA LYS A 170 -19.73 7.37 -18.89
C LYS A 170 -20.03 7.08 -20.36
N GLU A 171 -20.63 5.92 -20.62
CA GLU A 171 -21.51 5.60 -21.76
C GLU A 171 -21.71 4.08 -21.81
N ILE A 172 -22.73 3.58 -21.11
CA ILE A 172 -23.74 2.63 -21.61
C ILE A 172 -25.05 2.94 -20.89
#